data_AF-A0A148N8M8-F1
#
_entry.id   AF-A0A148N8M8-F1
#
_cell.length_a   1.000
_cell.length_b   1.000
_cell.length_c   1.000
_cell.angle_alpha   90.00
_cell.angle_beta   90.00
_cell.angle_gamma   90.00
#
_symmetry.space_group_name_H-M   'P 1'
#
loop_
_entity.id
_entity.type
_entity.pdbx_description
1 polymer ?
#
loop_
_entity_poly.entity_id
_entity_poly.type
_entity_poly.pdbx_seq_one_letter_code
_entity_poly.pdbx_strand_id
1 'polypeptide(L)' 'MDEKPGAVLTIDELSTYLKIPKSTLYKLVREGKVPCQKIGRHWRFRKESIDRWLEDNRAGTDPNDPKKKQGD' A
#
# COMPACT_ATOMS: atom_id res chain seq x y z
N MET A 1 -7.85 4.14 23.57
CA MET A 1 -6.65 5.02 23.55
C MET A 1 -5.93 4.68 22.27
N ASP A 2 -6.42 5.25 21.18
CA ASP A 2 -6.14 4.80 19.82
C ASP A 2 -5.06 5.69 19.23
N GLU A 3 -3.87 5.59 19.81
CA GLU A 3 -2.68 6.27 19.32
C GLU A 3 -1.90 5.28 18.45
N LYS A 4 -2.24 5.18 17.16
CA LYS A 4 -1.38 4.50 16.19
C LYS A 4 -0.71 5.56 15.33
N PRO A 5 0.46 6.09 15.74
CA PRO A 5 1.21 7.00 14.89
C PRO A 5 1.54 6.27 13.59
N GLY A 6 1.32 6.94 12.45
CA GLY A 6 1.35 6.42 11.09
C GLY A 6 2.19 5.15 10.90
N ALA A 7 1.51 4.00 10.82
CA ALA A 7 2.15 2.70 10.70
C ALA A 7 2.99 2.64 9.41
N VAL A 8 4.31 2.60 9.57
CA VAL A 8 5.27 2.42 8.48
C VAL A 8 5.54 0.93 8.30
N LEU A 9 5.19 0.40 7.14
CA LEU A 9 5.40 -0.97 6.75
C LEU A 9 6.78 -1.15 6.11
N THR A 10 7.38 -2.32 6.32
CA THR A 10 8.47 -2.84 5.48
C THR A 10 7.93 -3.43 4.18
N ILE A 11 8.82 -3.81 3.27
CA ILE A 11 8.42 -4.51 2.05
C ILE A 11 7.80 -5.90 2.33
N ASP A 12 8.17 -6.53 3.44
CA ASP A 12 7.61 -7.81 3.88
C ASP A 12 6.17 -7.64 4.37
N GLU A 13 5.97 -6.67 5.26
CA GLU A 13 4.64 -6.33 5.77
C GLU A 13 3.74 -5.82 4.66
N LEU A 14 4.26 -5.01 3.74
CA LEU A 14 3.48 -4.53 2.59
C LEU A 14 3.12 -5.66 1.63
N SER A 15 4.01 -6.63 1.41
CA SER A 15 3.73 -7.84 0.62
C SER A 15 2.58 -8.63 1.22
N THR A 16 2.59 -8.80 2.55
CA THR A 16 1.50 -9.46 3.29
C THR A 16 0.20 -8.66 3.23
N TYR A 17 0.29 -7.34 3.40
CA TYR A 17 -0.86 -6.43 3.40
C TYR A 17 -1.56 -6.38 2.05
N LEU A 18 -0.80 -6.25 0.95
CA LEU A 18 -1.34 -6.23 -0.41
C LEU A 18 -1.63 -7.64 -0.96
N LYS A 19 -1.19 -8.69 -0.27
CA LYS A 19 -1.20 -10.08 -0.75
C LYS A 19 -0.51 -10.24 -2.12
N ILE A 20 0.54 -9.45 -2.36
CA ILE A 20 1.35 -9.48 -3.58
C ILE A 20 2.72 -10.06 -3.25
N PRO A 21 3.28 -10.96 -4.06
CA PRO A 21 4.61 -11.51 -3.80
C PRO A 21 5.69 -10.41 -3.82
N LYS A 22 6.65 -10.50 -2.89
CA LYS A 22 7.76 -9.55 -2.77
C LYS A 22 8.47 -9.25 -4.10
N SER A 23 8.65 -10.26 -4.95
CA SER A 23 9.29 -10.09 -6.26
C SER A 23 8.56 -9.08 -7.15
N THR A 24 7.23 -9.13 -7.18
CA THR A 24 6.40 -8.15 -7.89
C THR A 24 6.45 -6.80 -7.19
N LEU A 25 6.39 -6.77 -5.85
CA LEU A 25 6.45 -5.53 -5.09
C LEU A 25 7.80 -4.80 -5.31
N TYR A 26 8.92 -5.53 -5.36
CA TYR A 26 10.23 -4.98 -5.72
C TYR A 26 10.23 -4.36 -7.13
N LYS A 27 9.55 -4.98 -8.12
CA LYS A 27 9.42 -4.39 -9.45
C LYS A 27 8.64 -3.07 -9.38
N LEU A 28 7.49 -3.06 -8.73
CA LEU A 28 6.66 -1.85 -8.58
C LEU A 28 7.40 -0.70 -7.88
N VAL A 29 8.17 -1.02 -6.83
CA VAL A 29 9.03 -0.06 -6.13
C VAL A 29 10.12 0.49 -7.05
N ARG A 30 10.77 -0.38 -7.83
CA ARG A 30 11.80 0.03 -8.80
C ARG A 30 11.22 0.89 -9.94
N GLU A 31 9.99 0.62 -10.35
CA GLU A 31 9.26 1.40 -11.35
C GLU A 31 8.67 2.70 -10.77
N GLY A 32 8.72 2.90 -9.44
CA GLY A 32 8.13 4.07 -8.78
C GLY A 32 6.60 4.08 -8.81
N LYS A 33 5.96 2.92 -9.05
CA LYS A 33 4.50 2.78 -9.13
C LYS A 33 3.82 2.70 -7.77
N VAL A 34 4.59 2.44 -6.70
CA VAL A 34 4.08 2.31 -5.33
C VAL A 34 4.73 3.39 -4.46
N PRO A 35 3.96 4.12 -3.63
CA PRO A 35 4.51 5.16 -2.77
C PRO A 35 5.43 4.53 -1.73
N CYS A 36 6.72 4.81 -1.85
CA CYS A 36 7.75 4.25 -1.00
C CYS A 36 8.78 5.32 -0.64
N GLN A 37 9.36 5.19 0.55
CA GLN A 37 10.38 6.09 1.05
C GLN A 37 11.65 5.28 1.32
N LYS A 38 12.75 5.69 0.68
CA LYS A 38 14.06 5.09 0.91
C LYS A 38 14.71 5.76 2.11
N ILE A 39 14.92 5.00 3.18
CA ILE A 39 15.57 5.48 4.41
C ILE A 39 16.83 4.64 4.61
N GLY A 40 17.97 5.23 4.28
CA GLY A 40 19.25 4.51 4.23
C GLY A 40 19.21 3.35 3.24
N ARG A 41 19.35 2.12 3.76
CA ARG A 41 19.33 0.86 2.98
C ARG A 41 17.95 0.19 2.94
N HIS A 42 16.95 0.76 3.62
CA HIS A 42 15.63 0.14 3.77
C HIS A 42 14.55 0.93 3.04
N TRP A 43 13.59 0.21 2.46
CA TRP A 43 12.37 0.77 1.92
C TRP A 43 11.28 0.76 2.99
N ARG A 44 10.61 1.88 3.13
CA ARG A 44 9.56 2.12 4.12
C ARG A 44 8.31 2.63 3.42
N PHE A 45 7.16 2.13 3.85
CA PHE A 45 5.88 2.39 3.19
C PHE A 45 4.89 2.88 4.24
N ARG A 46 4.45 4.12 4.14
CA ARG A 46 3.40 4.61 5.04
C ARG A 46 2.09 3.93 4.67
N LYS A 47 1.45 3.27 5.65
CA LYS A 47 0.16 2.60 5.43
C LYS A 47 -0.88 3.57 4.86
N GLU A 48 -0.98 4.79 5.39
CA GLU A 48 -1.83 5.87 4.87
C GLU A 48 -1.59 6.13 3.38
N SER A 49 -0.33 6.30 2.97
CA SER A 49 0.00 6.60 1.58
C SER A 49 -0.33 5.43 0.66
N ILE A 50 -0.13 4.20 1.13
CA ILE A 50 -0.51 2.99 0.40
C ILE A 50 -2.03 2.87 0.27
N ASP A 51 -2.77 3.12 1.35
CA ASP A 51 -4.24 3.07 1.38
C ASP A 51 -4.81 4.07 0.36
N ARG A 52 -4.35 5.32 0.41
CA ARG A 52 -4.73 6.35 -0.57
C ARG A 52 -4.36 5.99 -2.01
N TRP A 53 -3.19 5.39 -2.20
CA TRP A 53 -2.76 4.93 -3.52
C TRP A 53 -3.63 3.80 -4.06
N LEU A 54 -4.08 2.87 -3.21
CA LEU A 54 -5.04 1.83 -3.59
C LEU A 54 -6.40 2.43 -3.96
N GLU A 55 -6.86 3.44 -3.22
CA GLU A 55 -8.10 4.15 -3.55
C GLU A 55 -8.03 4.88 -4.90
N ASP A 56 -6.90 5.51 -5.20
CA ASP A 56 -6.63 6.17 -6.48
C ASP A 56 -6.54 5.16 -7.64
N ASN A 57 -5.89 4.01 -7.42
CA ASN A 57 -5.72 2.96 -8.43
C ASN A 57 -6.96 2.08 -8.64
N ARG A 58 -7.93 2.09 -7.72
CA ARG A 58 -9.24 1.41 -7.90
C ARG A 58 -10.05 1.98 -9.06
N ALA A 59 -9.75 3.19 -9.54
CA ALA A 59 -10.33 3.71 -10.76
C ALA A 59 -9.85 2.96 -12.03
N GLY A 60 -8.79 2.15 -11.94
CA GLY A 60 -8.17 1.47 -13.08
C GLY A 60 -8.50 -0.02 -13.22
N THR A 61 -8.52 -0.81 -12.15
CA THR A 61 -8.58 -2.28 -12.29
C THR A 61 -8.94 -2.97 -10.96
N ASP A 62 -10.21 -3.08 -10.60
CA ASP A 62 -10.76 -4.28 -9.93
C ASP A 62 -12.31 -4.26 -9.98
N PRO A 63 -12.96 -5.14 -10.77
CA PRO A 63 -14.42 -5.24 -10.83
C PRO A 63 -15.06 -5.96 -9.63
N ASN A 64 -14.32 -6.30 -8.57
CA ASN A 64 -14.80 -7.17 -7.49
C ASN A 64 -14.47 -6.66 -6.07
N ASP A 65 -14.39 -5.35 -5.87
CA ASP A 65 -14.30 -4.76 -4.52
C ASP A 65 -15.68 -4.32 -3.99
N PRO A 66 -16.34 -5.10 -3.12
CA PRO A 66 -17.68 -4.81 -2.61
C PRO A 66 -17.68 -3.79 -1.45
N LYS A 67 -16.88 -2.71 -1.51
CA LYS A 67 -16.88 -1.66 -0.48
C LYS A 67 -17.13 -0.25 -1.02
N LYS A 68 -18.32 -0.08 -1.59
CA LYS A 68 -19.12 1.14 -1.40
C LYS A 68 -20.56 0.79 -1.03
N LYS A 69 -20.79 0.48 0.25
CA LYS A 69 -22.05 0.75 0.93
C LYS A 69 -21.75 1.34 2.30
N GLN A 70 -21.49 2.65 2.31
CA GLN A 70 -21.88 3.48 3.44
C GLN A 70 -22.67 4.63 2.82
N GLY A 71 -23.95 4.36 2.62
CA GLY A 71 -24.99 5.36 2.40
C GLY A 71 -26.04 5.08 3.45
N ASP A 72 -25.99 5.85 4.54
CA ASP A 72 -27.05 6.73 5.07
C ASP A 72 -26.43 7.51 6.24
#